data_AF-A0A0T7BZK5-F1
#
_entry.id   AF-A0A0T7BZK5-F1
#
_cell.length_a   1.000
_cell.length_b   1.000
_cell.length_c   1.000
_cell.angle_alpha   90.00
_cell.angle_beta   90.00
_cell.angle_gamma   90.00
#
_symmetry.space_group_name_H-M   'P 1'
#
loop_
_entity.id
_entity.type
_entity.pdbx_description
1 polymer ?
#
loop_
_entity_poly.entity_id
_entity_poly.type
_entity_poly.pdbx_seq_one_letter_code
_entity_poly.pdbx_strand_id
1 'polypeptide(L)'
;MTGLSTETLKRYRLGGLLQKDIHWVAINSRVVRYNTALVLDWLQNKDSNPQGHINAIERYLESLPSGWKKPRIRRLSNQTEP
;
A
#
# COMPACT_ATOMS: atom_id res chain seq x y z
N MET A 1 8.80 10.37 -8.69
CA MET A 1 7.39 10.81 -8.77
C MET A 1 6.58 9.68 -9.39
N THR A 2 5.39 9.36 -8.89
CA THR A 2 4.57 8.20 -9.34
C THR A 2 3.83 8.42 -10.66
N GLY A 3 3.92 9.60 -11.27
CA GLY A 3 3.15 9.98 -12.47
C GLY A 3 1.64 10.18 -12.23
N LEU A 4 1.14 9.92 -11.02
CA LEU A 4 -0.26 10.10 -10.64
C LEU A 4 -0.49 11.45 -9.95
N SER A 5 -1.61 12.09 -10.27
CA SER A 5 -2.12 13.26 -9.53
C SER A 5 -2.45 12.89 -8.08
N THR A 6 -2.31 13.88 -7.18
CA THR A 6 -2.60 13.71 -5.75
C THR A 6 -4.05 13.28 -5.50
N GLU A 7 -4.99 13.75 -6.31
CA GLU A 7 -6.40 13.33 -6.26
C GLU A 7 -6.58 11.85 -6.59
N THR A 8 -5.85 11.33 -7.58
CA THR A 8 -5.90 9.91 -7.95
C THR A 8 -5.37 9.03 -6.82
N LEU A 9 -4.24 9.41 -6.21
CA LEU A 9 -3.71 8.72 -5.03
C LEU A 9 -4.68 8.75 -3.84
N LYS A 10 -5.40 9.87 -3.66
CA LYS A 10 -6.44 9.99 -2.64
C LYS A 10 -7.61 9.06 -2.92
N ARG A 11 -8.10 8.98 -4.18
CA ARG A 11 -9.16 8.06 -4.59
C ARG A 11 -8.78 6.61 -4.35
N TYR A 12 -7.58 6.18 -4.76
CA TYR A 12 -7.14 4.80 -4.55
C TYR A 12 -6.96 4.43 -3.08
N ARG A 13 -6.48 5.38 -2.26
CA ARG A 13 -6.42 5.21 -0.81
C ARG A 13 -7.81 5.06 -0.19
N LEU A 14 -8.75 5.96 -0.52
CA LEU A 14 -10.09 5.95 0.06
C LEU A 14 -10.93 4.77 -0.43
N GLY A 15 -10.69 4.29 -1.65
CA GLY A 15 -11.34 3.12 -2.23
C GLY A 15 -10.77 1.77 -1.76
N GLY A 16 -9.80 1.76 -0.83
CA GLY A 16 -9.22 0.51 -0.30
C GLY A 16 -8.25 -0.22 -1.23
N LEU A 17 -7.95 0.35 -2.41
CA LEU A 17 -7.02 -0.23 -3.38
C LEU A 17 -5.56 -0.16 -2.89
N LEU A 18 -5.22 0.89 -2.14
CA LEU A 18 -3.91 1.06 -1.53
C LEU A 18 -3.96 0.77 -0.04
N GLN A 19 -3.27 -0.30 0.38
CA GLN A 19 -3.21 -0.71 1.77
C GLN A 19 -2.41 0.26 2.66
N LYS A 20 -3.01 0.64 3.79
CA LYS A 20 -2.38 1.46 4.83
C LYS A 20 -1.17 0.75 5.44
N ASP A 21 -0.16 1.55 5.79
CA ASP A 21 1.14 1.17 6.34
C ASP A 21 2.04 0.32 5.40
N ILE A 22 1.55 -0.01 4.19
CA ILE A 22 2.31 -0.61 3.09
C ILE A 22 2.53 0.42 1.97
N HIS A 23 1.43 0.84 1.35
CA HIS A 23 1.43 1.76 0.21
C HIS A 23 1.44 3.22 0.66
N TRP A 24 0.88 3.50 1.83
CA TRP A 24 0.84 4.84 2.39
C TRP A 24 0.78 4.81 3.91
N VAL A 25 1.32 5.86 4.52
CA VAL A 25 1.34 6.07 5.98
C VAL A 25 0.89 7.49 6.26
N ALA A 26 0.02 7.66 7.25
CA ALA A 26 -0.31 8.99 7.78
C ALA A 26 0.76 9.39 8.79
N ILE A 27 1.47 10.49 8.53
CA ILE A 27 2.44 11.06 9.46
C ILE A 27 1.71 11.86 10.54
N ASN A 28 0.60 12.52 10.15
CA ASN A 28 -0.35 13.17 11.04
C ASN A 28 -1.71 13.31 10.32
N SER A 29 -2.71 13.93 10.96
CA SER A 29 -4.06 14.08 10.37
C SER A 29 -4.11 14.84 9.05
N ARG A 30 -3.06 15.62 8.72
CA ARG A 30 -2.98 16.45 7.51
C ARG A 30 -1.98 15.91 6.48
N VAL A 31 -1.00 15.12 6.90
CA VAL A 31 0.12 14.70 6.05
C VAL A 31 0.14 13.19 5.86
N VAL A 32 0.12 12.78 4.59
CA VAL A 32 0.14 11.39 4.14
C VAL A 32 1.35 11.21 3.24
N ARG A 33 2.16 10.19 3.53
CA ARG A 33 3.29 9.79 2.69
C ARG A 33 2.94 8.50 1.97
N TYR A 34 3.34 8.42 0.70
CA TYR A 34 3.14 7.26 -0.15
C TYR A 34 4.47 6.57 -0.41
N ASN A 35 4.48 5.24 -0.38
CA ASN A 35 5.60 4.46 -0.87
C ASN A 35 5.51 4.43 -2.40
N THR A 36 6.22 5.34 -3.04
CA THR A 36 6.14 5.52 -4.50
C THR A 36 6.57 4.28 -5.28
N ALA A 37 7.49 3.47 -4.76
CA ALA A 37 7.95 2.26 -5.43
C ALA A 37 6.85 1.19 -5.47
N LEU A 38 6.24 0.88 -4.31
CA LEU A 38 5.15 -0.10 -4.23
C LEU A 38 3.89 0.37 -4.97
N VAL A 39 3.60 1.68 -4.96
CA VAL A 39 2.46 2.21 -5.71
C VAL A 39 2.68 2.07 -7.23
N LEU A 40 3.88 2.31 -7.74
CA LEU A 40 4.20 2.12 -9.16
C LEU A 40 4.17 0.64 -9.55
N ASP A 41 4.67 -0.23 -8.68
CA ASP A 41 4.62 -1.67 -8.89
C ASP A 41 3.16 -2.17 -8.92
N TRP A 42 2.33 -1.73 -7.98
CA TRP A 42 0.91 -2.04 -7.96
C TRP A 42 0.21 -1.60 -9.24
N LEU A 43 0.48 -0.38 -9.74
CA LEU A 43 -0.13 0.13 -10.96
C LEU A 43 0.19 -0.73 -12.20
N GLN A 44 1.41 -1.26 -12.27
CA GLN A 44 1.86 -2.12 -13.37
C GLN A 44 1.32 -3.55 -13.24
N ASN A 45 1.20 -4.05 -12.01
CA ASN A 45 0.91 -5.46 -11.75
C ASN A 45 -0.56 -5.76 -11.38
N LYS A 46 -1.38 -4.76 -11.03
CA LYS A 46 -2.76 -4.95 -10.53
C LYS A 46 -3.68 -5.75 -11.46
N ASP A 47 -3.49 -5.61 -12.77
CA ASP A 47 -4.33 -6.26 -13.79
C ASP A 47 -3.71 -7.56 -14.31
N SER A 48 -2.37 -7.63 -14.34
CA SER A 48 -1.67 -8.70 -15.06
C SER A 48 -0.94 -9.69 -14.15
N ASN A 49 -0.48 -9.27 -12.97
CA ASN A 49 0.33 -10.14 -12.09
C ASN A 49 0.25 -9.75 -10.60
N PRO A 50 -0.89 -10.00 -9.92
CA PRO A 50 -1.04 -9.68 -8.51
C PRO A 50 -0.02 -10.42 -7.60
N GLN A 51 0.46 -11.60 -8.00
CA GLN A 51 1.49 -12.32 -7.25
C GLN A 51 2.86 -11.64 -7.28
N GLY A 52 3.24 -11.06 -8.43
CA GLY A 52 4.46 -10.27 -8.53
C GLY A 52 4.47 -9.09 -7.55
N HIS A 53 3.31 -8.45 -7.40
CA HIS A 53 3.14 -7.36 -6.45
C HIS A 53 3.28 -7.79 -4.98
N ILE A 54 2.71 -8.95 -4.63
CA ILE A 54 2.84 -9.52 -3.27
C ILE A 54 4.32 -9.76 -2.94
N ASN A 55 5.07 -10.37 -3.86
CA ASN A 55 6.51 -10.61 -3.66
C ASN A 55 7.32 -9.31 -3.50
N ALA A 56 6.94 -8.25 -4.24
CA ALA A 56 7.55 -6.93 -4.08
C ALA A 56 7.27 -6.33 -2.69
N ILE A 57 6.06 -6.52 -2.15
CA ILE A 57 5.72 -6.14 -0.77
C ILE A 57 6.56 -6.93 0.24
N GLU A 58 6.69 -8.25 0.06
CA GLU A 58 7.47 -9.10 0.97
C GLU A 58 8.94 -8.67 1.00
N ARG A 59 9.59 -8.52 -0.16
CA ARG A 59 10.97 -7.99 -0.24
C ARG A 59 11.12 -6.62 0.39
N TYR A 60 10.14 -5.74 0.19
CA TYR A 60 10.15 -4.42 0.84
C TYR A 60 10.12 -4.57 2.37
N LEU A 61 9.26 -5.43 2.91
CA LEU A 61 9.13 -5.69 4.34
C LEU A 61 10.37 -6.37 4.94
N GLU A 62 11.02 -7.26 4.20
CA GLU A 62 12.28 -7.90 4.59
C GLU A 62 13.46 -6.93 4.60
N SER A 63 13.46 -5.97 3.66
CA SER A 63 14.48 -4.92 3.61
C SER A 63 14.35 -3.88 4.74
N LEU A 64 13.26 -3.91 5.52
CA LEU A 64 13.10 -2.98 6.63
C LEU A 64 14.02 -3.35 7.79
N PRO A 65 14.74 -2.38 8.39
CA PRO A 65 15.57 -2.65 9.56
C PRO A 65 14.70 -3.16 10.72
N SER A 66 15.24 -4.06 11.53
CA SER A 66 14.49 -4.84 12.54
C SER A 66 13.71 -4.02 13.58
N GLY A 67 13.97 -2.71 13.69
CA GLY A 67 13.22 -1.77 14.53
C GLY A 67 11.98 -1.15 13.88
N TRP A 68 11.74 -1.39 12.59
CA TRP A 68 10.51 -0.93 11.93
C TRP A 68 9.33 -1.77 12.39
N LYS A 69 8.32 -1.08 12.94
CA LYS A 69 7.06 -1.72 13.31
C LYS A 69 6.42 -2.22 12.02
N LYS A 70 6.45 -3.55 11.82
CA LYS A 70 5.80 -4.18 10.68
C LYS A 70 4.34 -3.71 10.63
N PRO A 71 3.89 -3.15 9.50
CA PRO A 71 2.49 -2.81 9.31
C PRO A 71 1.64 -4.03 9.67
N ARG A 72 0.65 -3.86 10.54
CA ARG A 72 -0.31 -4.93 10.85
C ARG A 72 -1.14 -5.14 9.59
N ILE A 73 -0.72 -6.09 8.75
CA ILE A 73 -1.53 -6.60 7.64
C ILE A 73 -2.74 -7.25 8.31
N ARG A 74 -3.86 -6.52 8.38
CA ARG A 74 -5.13 -7.12 8.76
C ARG A 74 -5.46 -8.09 7.63
N ARG A 75 -5.31 -9.40 7.89
CA ARG A 75 -5.97 -10.44 7.09
C ARG A 75 -7.42 -9.99 6.93
N LEU A 76 -7.87 -9.96 5.68
CA LEU A 76 -9.24 -9.64 5.30
C LEU A 76 -10.16 -10.77 5.79
N SER A 77 -10.40 -10.83 7.10
CA SER A 77 -11.38 -11.72 7.69
C SER A 77 -12.51 -10.85 8.23
N ASN A 78 -13.67 -11.02 7.60
CA ASN A 78 -14.99 -10.81 8.15
C ASN A 78 -15.49 -9.35 8.14
N GLN A 79 -16.04 -8.96 6.98
CA GLN A 79 -17.18 -8.04 6.92
C GLN A 79 -18.28 -8.66 6.06
N THR A 80 -18.82 -9.77 6.54
CA THR A 80 -20.19 -10.18 6.26
C THR A 80 -20.72 -10.54 7.64
N GLU A 81 -21.61 -9.74 8.22
CA GLU A 81 -22.79 -10.18 8.98
C GLU A 81 -23.77 -8.98 9.05
N PRO A 82 -25.09 -9.24 8.96
CA PRO A 82 -26.17 -8.26 8.72
C PRO A 82 -26.52 -7.37 9.92
#